data_AF-A0A7G2K1U9-F1
#
_entry.id   AF-A0A7G2K1U9-F1
#
_cell.length_a   1.000
_cell.length_b   1.000
_cell.length_c   1.000
_cell.angle_alpha   90.00
_cell.angle_beta   90.00
_cell.angle_gamma   90.00
#
_symmetry.space_group_name_H-M   'P 1'
#
loop_
_entity.id
_entity.type
_entity.pdbx_description
1 polymer ?
#
loop_
_entity_poly.entity_id
_entity_poly.type
_entity_poly.pdbx_seq_one_letter_code
_entity_poly.pdbx_strand_id
1 'polypeptide(L)' 'LPHPVKDLYWLNRVCSQAFNQRRKTLRNALSTLFSPENLTALGIDLNARAENLAIADYARLANCGT' A
#
# COMPACT_ATOMS: atom_id res chain seq x y z
N LEU A 1 18.89 6.20 -0.23
CA LEU A 1 17.92 5.71 0.78
C LEU A 1 17.56 4.26 0.47
N PRO A 2 17.33 3.39 1.47
CA PRO A 2 17.11 1.96 1.25
C PRO A 2 15.83 1.62 0.45
N HIS A 3 14.86 2.54 0.34
CA HIS A 3 13.66 2.39 -0.49
C HIS A 3 13.36 3.69 -1.27
N PRO A 4 13.90 3.86 -2.48
CA PRO A 4 13.60 5.05 -3.28
C PRO A 4 12.13 5.03 -3.71
N VAL A 5 11.44 6.11 -3.41
CA VAL A 5 10.07 6.35 -3.87
C VAL A 5 10.13 7.40 -4.97
N LYS A 6 9.51 7.11 -6.11
CA LYS A 6 9.45 8.02 -7.26
C LYS A 6 8.64 9.26 -6.95
N ASP A 7 7.46 9.07 -6.35
CA ASP A 7 6.55 10.16 -5.95
C ASP A 7 6.12 10.08 -4.49
N LEU A 8 6.50 11.10 -3.73
CA LEU A 8 6.06 11.27 -2.34
C LEU A 8 4.55 11.50 -2.24
N TYR A 9 3.93 12.08 -3.27
CA TYR A 9 2.48 12.24 -3.34
C TYR A 9 1.77 10.88 -3.27
N TRP A 10 2.22 9.92 -4.07
CA TRP A 10 1.64 8.58 -4.09
C TRP A 10 1.87 7.83 -2.78
N LEU A 11 3.06 7.96 -2.19
CA LEU A 11 3.33 7.39 -0.87
C LEU A 11 2.36 7.92 0.19
N ASN A 12 2.15 9.24 0.23
CA ASN A 12 1.24 9.86 1.18
C ASN A 12 -0.22 9.42 0.92
N ARG A 13 -0.61 9.31 -0.35
CA ARG A 13 -1.96 8.85 -0.75
C ARG A 13 -2.23 7.42 -0.29
N VAL A 14 -1.30 6.50 -0.54
CA VAL A 14 -1.42 5.08 -0.15
C VAL A 14 -1.42 4.94 1.37
N CYS A 15 -0.48 5.59 2.07
CA CYS A 15 -0.45 5.60 3.53
C CYS A 15 -1.76 6.16 4.12
N SER A 16 -2.23 7.31 3.63
CA SER A 16 -3.46 7.93 4.13
C SER A 16 -4.67 7.02 3.94
N GLN A 17 -4.81 6.36 2.78
CA GLN A 17 -5.91 5.41 2.56
C GLN A 17 -5.82 4.18 3.48
N ALA A 18 -4.63 3.58 3.58
CA ALA A 18 -4.41 2.42 4.44
C ALA A 18 -4.72 2.74 5.92
N PHE A 19 -4.22 3.87 6.43
CA PHE A 19 -4.39 4.26 7.83
C PHE A 19 -5.77 4.85 8.16
N ASN A 20 -6.45 5.50 7.21
CA ASN A 20 -7.86 5.89 7.39
C ASN A 20 -8.77 4.68 7.64
N GLN A 21 -8.40 3.52 7.07
CA GLN A 21 -9.10 2.26 7.24
C GLN A 21 -8.29 1.24 8.05
N ARG A 22 -7.49 1.70 9.06
CA ARG A 22 -6.53 0.86 9.83
C ARG A 22 -7.06 -0.44 10.43
N ARG A 23 -8.38 -0.55 10.66
CA ARG A 23 -9.02 -1.75 11.21
C ARG A 23 -9.46 -2.76 10.14
N LYS A 24 -9.49 -2.37 8.87
CA LYS A 24 -9.81 -3.23 7.74
C LYS A 24 -8.53 -3.84 7.15
N THR A 25 -8.72 -4.94 6.44
CA THR A 25 -7.65 -5.58 5.68
C THR A 25 -7.20 -4.69 4.51
N LEU A 26 -5.95 -4.85 4.05
CA LEU A 26 -5.36 -4.08 2.95
C LEU A 26 -6.18 -4.20 1.67
N ARG A 27 -6.75 -5.37 1.39
CA ARG A 27 -7.70 -5.57 0.29
C ARG A 27 -8.82 -4.52 0.30
N ASN A 28 -9.42 -4.29 1.47
CA ASN A 28 -10.55 -3.37 1.61
C ASN A 28 -10.08 -1.92 1.71
N ALA A 29 -9.01 -1.66 2.47
CA ALA A 29 -8.47 -0.33 2.67
C ALA A 29 -7.95 0.30 1.38
N LEU A 30 -7.32 -0.50 0.51
CA LEU A 30 -6.72 -0.07 -0.74
C LEU A 30 -7.55 -0.41 -1.99
N SER A 31 -8.75 -0.96 -1.83
CA SER A 31 -9.63 -1.35 -2.95
C SER A 31 -9.92 -0.23 -3.96
N THR A 32 -9.84 1.03 -3.52
CA THR A 32 -10.04 2.22 -4.37
C THR A 32 -8.80 2.62 -5.17
N LEU A 33 -7.62 2.12 -4.79
CA LEU A 33 -6.33 2.44 -5.40
C LEU A 33 -5.74 1.25 -6.17
N PHE A 34 -5.92 0.03 -5.66
CA PHE A 34 -5.35 -1.18 -6.22
C PHE A 34 -6.38 -2.30 -6.23
N SER A 35 -6.32 -3.12 -7.28
CA SER A 35 -7.07 -4.38 -7.30
C SER A 35 -6.38 -5.43 -6.41
N PRO A 36 -7.10 -6.46 -5.95
CA PRO A 36 -6.52 -7.56 -5.17
C PRO A 36 -5.38 -8.28 -5.91
N GLU A 37 -5.48 -8.37 -7.23
CA GLU A 37 -4.46 -9.02 -8.07
C GLU A 37 -3.16 -8.20 -8.05
N ASN A 38 -3.24 -6.86 -8.15
CA ASN A 38 -2.09 -5.98 -8.10
C ASN A 38 -1.35 -6.08 -6.75
N LEU A 39 -2.10 -6.08 -5.65
CA LEU A 39 -1.53 -6.25 -4.30
C LEU A 39 -0.83 -7.63 -4.17
N THR A 40 -1.45 -8.69 -4.68
CA THR A 40 -0.88 -10.04 -4.65
C THR A 40 0.37 -10.14 -5.53
N ALA A 41 0.37 -9.50 -6.71
CA ALA A 41 1.52 -9.43 -7.61
C ALA A 41 2.72 -8.69 -6.98
N LEU A 42 2.45 -7.73 -6.10
CA LEU A 42 3.47 -7.02 -5.30
C LEU A 42 3.93 -7.81 -4.07
N GLY A 43 3.38 -9.01 -3.83
CA GLY A 43 3.69 -9.85 -2.67
C GLY A 43 3.05 -9.37 -1.36
N ILE A 44 1.99 -8.56 -1.44
CA ILE A 44 1.31 -7.99 -0.28
C ILE A 44 0.20 -8.91 0.19
N ASP A 45 0.16 -9.21 1.49
CA ASP A 45 -0.92 -9.97 2.09
C ASP A 45 -2.21 -9.13 2.12
N LEU A 46 -3.19 -9.58 1.35
CA LEU A 46 -4.53 -8.99 1.25
C LEU A 46 -5.28 -8.95 2.59
N ASN A 47 -4.96 -9.85 3.52
CA ASN A 47 -5.60 -9.97 4.82
C ASN A 47 -4.85 -9.21 5.92
N ALA A 48 -3.61 -8.77 5.66
CA ALA A 48 -2.88 -7.93 6.59
C ALA A 48 -3.58 -6.59 6.78
N ARG A 49 -3.32 -5.94 7.90
CA ARG A 49 -3.80 -4.58 8.21
C ARG A 49 -2.70 -3.57 7.88
N ALA A 50 -3.08 -2.30 7.77
CA ALA A 50 -2.15 -1.21 7.45
C ALA A 50 -0.92 -1.15 8.38
N GLU A 51 -1.10 -1.48 9.67
CA GLU A 51 -0.04 -1.51 10.68
C GLU A 51 0.90 -2.73 10.57
N ASN A 52 0.48 -3.79 9.89
CA ASN A 52 1.27 -5.01 9.69
C ASN A 52 2.10 -4.98 8.39
N LEU A 53 1.92 -3.94 7.56
CA LEU A 53 2.62 -3.81 6.29
C LEU A 53 3.98 -3.11 6.49
N ALA A 54 5.04 -3.65 5.89
CA ALA A 54 6.37 -3.07 6.00
C ALA A 54 6.48 -1.75 5.20
N ILE A 55 7.37 -0.87 5.64
CA ILE A 55 7.64 0.42 4.96
C ILE A 55 8.12 0.18 3.51
N ALA A 56 8.88 -0.88 3.28
CA ALA A 56 9.35 -1.28 1.95
C ALA A 56 8.17 -1.59 1.00
N ASP A 57 7.09 -2.18 1.49
CA ASP A 57 5.92 -2.51 0.68
C ASP A 57 5.06 -1.29 0.39
N TYR A 58 4.97 -0.33 1.33
CA TYR A 58 4.39 0.99 1.05
C TYR A 58 5.16 1.73 -0.06
N ALA A 59 6.50 1.66 -0.05
CA ALA A 59 7.32 2.24 -1.11
C ALA A 59 7.07 1.54 -2.46
N ARG A 60 6.91 0.21 -2.48
CA ARG A 60 6.54 -0.54 -3.69
C ARG A 60 5.17 -0.16 -4.23
N LEU A 61 4.17 -0.03 -3.35
CA LEU A 61 2.83 0.42 -3.73
C LEU A 61 2.86 1.82 -4.33
N ALA A 62 3.57 2.75 -3.68
CA ALA A 62 3.73 4.11 -4.18
C ALA A 62 4.38 4.14 -5.57
N ASN A 63 5.38 3.28 -5.80
CA ASN A 63 6.08 3.16 -7.08
C ASN A 63 5.28 2.42 -8.18
N CYS A 64 4.22 1.69 -7.82
CA CYS A 64 3.35 0.99 -8.76
C CYS A 64 2.22 1.90 -9.29
N GLY A 65 1.82 2.92 -8.53
CA GLY A 65 0.80 3.89 -8.94
C GLY A 65 1.29 4.99 -9.90
N THR A 66 2.60 5.01 -10.19
CA THR A 66 3.31 5.97 -11.06
C THR A 66 3.85 5.29 -12.30
#